data_AF-A0A930RHA5-F1
#
_entry.id   AF-A0A930RHA5-F1
#
_cell.length_a   1.000
_cell.length_b   1.000
_cell.length_c   1.000
_cell.angle_alpha   90.00
_cell.angle_beta   90.00
_cell.angle_gamma   90.00
#
_symmetry.space_group_name_H-M   'P 1'
#
loop_
_entity.id
_entity.type
_entity.pdbx_description
1 polymer ?
#
loop_
_entity_poly.entity_id
_entity_poly.type
_entity_poly.pdbx_seq_one_letter_code
_entity_poly.pdbx_strand_id
1 'polypeptide(L)'
;MKRRFFLSVLALFCSVLSGCDFFVMENSDPYTADEVAAMVNGKFHTYGAQVVPERGQTLREKPFQRNRYVLHDAGNGIRFNAVAEIQRAQFPYPFLYRDTDAAAAYAEAYFAHLYPAVNAVTADVPLRAASPEEAAALRENHVMLEGAPLFDQGDFIFLHEARGADAVDLCRALHALYRPQGDDTLLTEAHGRRITFYYLPEGTEEQARAVPIMTFYLRAGEDWAQTLYENPGHASGERDVALLEERLAEYFEVRLKAAKAYVREHRK
;
A
#
# COMPACT_ATOMS: atom_id res chain seq x y z
N MET A 1 57.79 13.03 -0.58
CA MET A 1 56.69 12.11 -0.95
C MET A 1 55.57 12.00 0.10
N LYS A 2 55.83 12.11 1.42
CA LYS A 2 54.79 11.94 2.47
C LYS A 2 53.66 12.98 2.51
N ARG A 3 53.92 14.25 2.16
CA ARG A 3 52.93 15.36 2.24
C ARG A 3 51.87 15.31 1.13
N ARG A 4 52.22 14.84 -0.08
CA ARG A 4 51.29 14.74 -1.22
C ARG A 4 50.35 13.53 -1.10
N PHE A 5 50.82 12.45 -0.46
CA PHE A 5 50.01 11.25 -0.20
C PHE A 5 48.93 11.50 0.88
N PHE A 6 49.24 12.30 1.90
CA PHE A 6 48.25 12.69 2.92
C PHE A 6 47.14 13.59 2.34
N LEU A 7 47.50 14.52 1.44
CA LEU A 7 46.52 15.39 0.78
C LEU A 7 45.63 14.61 -0.21
N SER A 8 46.17 13.60 -0.91
CA SER A 8 45.37 12.77 -1.82
C SER A 8 44.44 11.81 -1.06
N VAL A 9 44.87 11.25 0.08
CA VAL A 9 44.00 10.40 0.92
C VAL A 9 42.91 11.22 1.60
N LEU A 10 43.21 12.45 2.04
CA LEU A 10 42.20 13.35 2.62
C LEU A 10 41.18 13.81 1.55
N ALA A 11 41.63 14.14 0.34
CA ALA A 11 40.73 14.47 -0.77
C ALA A 11 39.88 13.27 -1.24
N LEU A 12 40.42 12.05 -1.17
CA LEU A 12 39.67 10.83 -1.44
C LEU A 12 38.61 10.58 -0.35
N PHE A 13 38.95 10.76 0.94
CA PHE A 13 37.99 10.68 2.04
C PHE A 13 36.90 11.75 1.95
N CYS A 14 37.25 12.99 1.58
CA CYS A 14 36.27 14.07 1.39
C CYS A 14 35.35 13.85 0.18
N SER A 15 35.81 13.14 -0.86
CA SER A 15 34.96 12.80 -2.01
C SER A 15 34.02 11.61 -1.74
N VAL A 16 34.38 10.69 -0.84
CA VAL A 16 33.45 9.64 -0.37
C VAL A 16 32.41 10.19 0.62
N LEU A 17 32.76 11.25 1.37
CA LEU A 17 31.87 11.89 2.36
C LEU A 17 30.97 12.99 1.78
N SER A 18 31.17 13.39 0.52
CA SER A 18 30.40 14.46 -0.15
C SER A 18 28.94 14.08 -0.45
N GLY A 19 28.54 12.83 -0.24
CA GLY A 19 27.19 12.34 -0.56
C GLY A 19 26.48 11.61 0.58
N CYS A 20 27.07 11.54 1.78
CA CYS A 20 26.48 10.83 2.90
C CYS A 20 26.19 11.81 4.05
N ASP A 21 24.92 11.93 4.41
CA ASP A 21 24.42 12.58 5.62
C ASP A 21 24.85 11.84 6.91
N PHE A 22 26.13 11.50 7.06
CA PHE A 22 26.62 10.76 8.24
C PHE A 22 26.64 11.62 9.52
N PHE A 23 26.47 12.94 9.41
CA PHE A 23 26.49 13.87 10.55
C PHE A 23 25.09 14.43 10.88
N VAL A 24 24.10 13.55 10.96
CA VAL A 24 22.80 13.91 11.55
C VAL A 24 22.95 13.93 13.08
N MET A 25 22.61 15.07 13.67
CA MET A 25 22.62 15.31 15.12
C MET A 25 21.20 15.50 15.61
N GLU A 26 20.99 15.42 16.93
CA GLU A 26 19.64 15.59 17.53
C GLU A 26 19.03 16.97 17.22
N ASN A 27 19.86 17.98 16.94
CA ASN A 27 19.45 19.34 16.59
C ASN A 27 19.52 19.64 15.09
N SER A 28 19.79 18.63 14.25
CA SER A 28 19.70 18.78 12.80
C SER A 28 18.25 19.00 12.37
N ASP A 29 18.08 19.68 11.24
CA ASP A 29 16.77 19.81 10.62
C ASP A 29 16.40 18.53 9.86
N PRO A 30 15.12 18.09 9.90
CA PRO A 30 14.63 17.02 9.05
C PRO A 30 14.62 17.47 7.58
N TYR A 31 14.26 16.58 6.66
CA TYR A 31 14.07 16.97 5.26
C TYR A 31 13.11 18.15 5.15
N THR A 32 13.48 19.11 4.31
CA THR A 32 12.62 20.23 3.93
C THR A 32 11.46 19.72 3.08
N ALA A 33 10.40 20.53 2.96
CA ALA A 33 9.24 20.15 2.15
C ALA A 33 9.62 19.94 0.67
N ASP A 34 10.52 20.76 0.13
CA ASP A 34 11.00 20.65 -1.26
C ASP A 34 11.82 19.38 -1.50
N GLU A 35 12.68 18.99 -0.54
CA GLU A 35 13.42 17.72 -0.61
C GLU A 35 12.46 16.52 -0.58
N VAL A 36 11.47 16.55 0.31
CA VAL A 36 10.43 15.51 0.38
C VAL A 36 9.67 15.40 -0.94
N ALA A 37 9.26 16.53 -1.53
CA ALA A 37 8.58 16.55 -2.82
C ALA A 37 9.48 16.01 -3.95
N ALA A 38 10.75 16.40 -3.99
CA ALA A 38 11.71 15.91 -4.97
C ALA A 38 11.95 14.39 -4.86
N MET A 39 12.00 13.86 -3.64
CA MET A 39 12.11 12.41 -3.40
C MET A 39 10.91 11.65 -3.98
N VAL A 40 9.69 12.17 -3.77
CA VAL A 40 8.47 11.55 -4.33
C VAL A 40 8.47 11.65 -5.86
N ASN A 41 8.79 12.81 -6.42
CA ASN A 41 8.87 13.01 -7.87
C ASN A 41 9.89 12.09 -8.55
N GLY A 42 11.06 11.92 -7.95
CA GLY A 42 12.08 11.01 -8.48
C GLY A 42 11.62 9.55 -8.42
N LYS A 43 11.04 9.13 -7.29
CA LYS A 43 10.62 7.75 -7.07
C LYS A 43 9.43 7.36 -7.94
N PHE A 44 8.41 8.22 -8.05
CA PHE A 44 7.16 7.94 -8.74
C PHE A 44 7.06 8.61 -10.12
N HIS A 45 8.18 8.94 -10.75
CA HIS A 45 8.19 9.59 -12.06
C HIS A 45 7.43 8.79 -13.14
N THR A 46 7.50 7.46 -13.12
CA THR A 46 6.76 6.56 -14.04
C THR A 46 5.24 6.73 -13.91
N TYR A 47 4.78 7.12 -12.72
CA TYR A 47 3.37 7.36 -12.38
C TYR A 47 2.94 8.80 -12.64
N GLY A 48 3.77 9.60 -13.32
CA GLY A 48 3.45 10.98 -13.66
C GLY A 48 3.45 11.95 -12.48
N ALA A 49 4.11 11.60 -11.36
CA ALA A 49 4.15 12.43 -10.16
C ALA A 49 4.77 13.81 -10.43
N GLN A 50 4.06 14.87 -10.04
CA GLN A 50 4.46 16.28 -10.06
C GLN A 50 4.07 16.95 -8.73
N VAL A 51 4.68 16.46 -7.66
CA VAL A 51 4.47 16.87 -6.29
C VAL A 51 5.15 18.20 -6.00
N VAL A 52 4.38 19.11 -5.39
CA VAL A 52 4.84 20.39 -4.85
C VAL A 52 4.36 20.56 -3.40
N PRO A 53 5.14 21.20 -2.52
CA PRO A 53 4.68 21.53 -1.17
C PRO A 53 3.58 22.60 -1.17
N GLU A 54 2.53 22.41 -0.36
CA GLU A 54 1.51 23.45 -0.12
C GLU A 54 1.71 24.13 1.24
N ARG A 55 1.96 23.34 2.29
CA ARG A 55 2.06 23.85 3.66
C ARG A 55 2.98 22.98 4.52
N GLY A 56 3.67 23.59 5.48
CA GLY A 56 4.41 22.90 6.53
C GLY A 56 3.91 23.25 7.94
N GLN A 57 4.04 22.29 8.85
CA GLN A 57 3.78 22.46 10.28
C GLN A 57 4.84 21.70 11.09
N THR A 58 5.48 22.38 12.03
CA THR A 58 6.31 21.71 13.05
C THR A 58 5.42 21.00 14.05
N LEU A 59 5.56 19.68 14.16
CA LEU A 59 4.83 18.86 15.14
C LEU A 59 5.62 18.71 16.45
N ARG A 60 6.96 18.64 16.35
CA ARG A 60 7.87 18.56 17.49
C ARG A 60 9.07 19.45 17.24
N GLU A 61 9.32 20.37 18.17
CA GLU A 61 10.52 21.21 18.18
C GLU A 61 11.77 20.40 18.56
N LYS A 62 12.95 20.97 18.35
CA LYS A 62 14.23 20.35 18.72
C LYS A 62 14.32 20.06 20.23
N PRO A 63 15.03 19.00 20.65
CA PRO A 63 15.76 18.01 19.82
C PRO A 63 14.81 16.99 19.15
N PHE A 64 15.29 16.34 18.08
CA PHE A 64 14.55 15.41 17.23
C PHE A 64 13.36 16.07 16.52
N GLN A 65 13.60 17.17 15.82
CA GLN A 65 12.52 17.91 15.16
C GLN A 65 11.72 17.00 14.21
N ARG A 66 10.39 17.17 14.25
CA ARG A 66 9.42 16.45 13.41
C ARG A 66 8.50 17.46 12.76
N ASN A 67 8.44 17.44 11.43
CA ASN A 67 7.59 18.29 10.63
C ASN A 67 6.55 17.45 9.89
N ARG A 68 5.38 18.02 9.67
CA ARG A 68 4.37 17.52 8.75
C ARG A 68 4.26 18.48 7.58
N TYR A 69 4.19 17.94 6.38
CA TYR A 69 3.99 18.68 5.15
C TYR A 69 2.70 18.22 4.48
N VAL A 70 1.93 19.20 4.00
CA VAL A 70 0.82 18.99 3.06
C VAL A 70 1.42 19.15 1.66
N LEU A 71 1.28 18.12 0.84
CA LEU A 71 1.83 18.06 -0.51
C LEU A 71 0.70 17.86 -1.51
N HIS A 72 0.87 18.45 -2.70
CA HIS A 72 -0.07 18.31 -3.81
C HIS A 72 0.67 17.84 -5.05
N ASP A 73 0.21 16.73 -5.61
CA ASP A 73 0.62 16.25 -6.91
C ASP A 73 -0.25 16.90 -7.99
N ALA A 74 0.33 17.82 -8.74
CA ALA A 74 -0.34 18.49 -9.85
C ALA A 74 -0.57 17.58 -11.07
N GLY A 75 0.20 16.48 -11.19
CA GLY A 75 0.09 15.53 -12.30
C GLY A 75 -1.16 14.68 -12.20
N ASN A 76 -1.44 14.15 -11.00
CA ASN A 76 -2.58 13.26 -10.75
C ASN A 76 -3.71 13.90 -9.91
N GLY A 77 -3.53 15.14 -9.44
CA GLY A 77 -4.50 15.84 -8.60
C GLY A 77 -4.62 15.26 -7.19
N ILE A 78 -3.54 14.67 -6.67
CA ILE A 78 -3.53 13.96 -5.38
C ILE A 78 -3.06 14.91 -4.29
N ARG A 79 -3.77 14.95 -3.15
CA ARG A 79 -3.29 15.62 -1.95
C ARG A 79 -3.01 14.60 -0.85
N PHE A 80 -1.86 14.74 -0.20
CA PHE A 80 -1.45 13.84 0.87
C PHE A 80 -0.60 14.58 1.90
N ASN A 81 -0.45 13.95 3.06
CA ASN A 81 0.40 14.45 4.12
C ASN A 81 1.61 13.53 4.27
N ALA A 82 2.78 14.12 4.44
CA ALA A 82 3.99 13.40 4.79
C ALA A 82 4.60 13.98 6.06
N VAL A 83 5.34 13.15 6.77
CA VAL A 83 6.13 13.50 7.94
C VAL A 83 7.60 13.40 7.56
N ALA A 84 8.39 14.34 8.03
CA ALA A 84 9.85 14.26 8.02
C ALA A 84 10.37 14.50 9.44
N GLU A 85 11.29 13.67 9.90
CA GLU A 85 11.85 13.78 11.25
C GLU A 85 13.28 13.29 11.35
N ILE A 86 13.92 13.60 12.48
CA ILE A 86 15.17 12.96 12.89
C ILE A 86 14.83 11.73 13.73
N GLN A 87 15.26 10.56 13.26
CA GLN A 87 15.10 9.28 13.94
C GLN A 87 16.43 8.76 14.47
N ARG A 88 16.35 7.98 15.55
CA ARG A 88 17.48 7.20 16.06
C ARG A 88 17.39 5.80 15.45
N ALA A 89 18.50 5.29 14.92
CA ALA A 89 18.55 3.92 14.45
C ALA A 89 18.25 2.94 15.60
N GLN A 90 17.55 1.84 15.28
CA GLN A 90 17.35 0.79 16.27
C GLN A 90 18.69 0.19 16.67
N PHE A 91 18.80 -0.17 17.95
CA PHE A 91 19.98 -0.83 18.51
C PHE A 91 20.35 -2.06 17.65
N PRO A 92 21.65 -2.30 17.34
CA PRO A 92 22.87 -1.78 17.99
C PRO A 92 23.48 -0.51 17.36
N TYR A 93 22.79 0.16 16.44
CA TYR A 93 23.38 1.25 15.68
C TYR A 93 23.30 2.60 16.42
N PRO A 94 24.41 3.26 16.76
CA PRO A 94 24.42 4.47 17.59
C PRO A 94 24.33 5.77 16.78
N PHE A 95 23.71 5.75 15.59
CA PHE A 95 23.62 6.93 14.72
C PHE A 95 22.17 7.41 14.53
N LEU A 96 22.05 8.67 14.15
CA LEU A 96 20.79 9.33 13.79
C LEU A 96 20.70 9.46 12.28
N TYR A 97 19.48 9.60 11.77
CA TYR A 97 19.24 9.84 10.35
C TYR A 97 17.96 10.66 10.15
N ARG A 98 17.84 11.28 8.98
CA ARG A 98 16.59 11.90 8.54
C ARG A 98 15.68 10.82 7.98
N ASP A 99 14.47 10.78 8.47
CA ASP A 99 13.44 9.84 8.05
C ASP A 99 12.23 10.58 7.47
N THR A 100 11.53 9.91 6.56
CA THR A 100 10.26 10.41 6.02
C THR A 100 9.38 9.27 5.53
N ASP A 101 8.07 9.37 5.80
CA ASP A 101 7.05 8.43 5.33
C ASP A 101 6.48 8.82 3.95
N ALA A 102 7.03 9.84 3.28
CA ALA A 102 6.41 10.48 2.12
C ALA A 102 6.13 9.51 0.97
N ALA A 103 7.00 8.54 0.73
CA ALA A 103 6.81 7.57 -0.35
C ALA A 103 5.67 6.60 -0.04
N ALA A 104 5.58 6.09 1.19
CA ALA A 104 4.46 5.25 1.63
C ALA A 104 3.14 6.03 1.63
N ALA A 105 3.17 7.28 2.13
CA ALA A 105 2.00 8.16 2.14
C ALA A 105 1.50 8.49 0.73
N TYR A 106 2.42 8.73 -0.22
CA TYR A 106 2.08 8.95 -1.61
C TYR A 106 1.50 7.68 -2.25
N ALA A 107 2.08 6.50 -2.00
CA ALA A 107 1.57 5.24 -2.53
C ALA A 107 0.12 4.96 -2.09
N GLU A 108 -0.20 5.16 -0.80
CA GLU A 108 -1.57 5.04 -0.30
C GLU A 108 -2.53 6.06 -0.92
N ALA A 109 -2.11 7.31 -1.07
CA ALA A 109 -2.90 8.33 -1.74
C ALA A 109 -3.12 8.02 -3.22
N TYR A 110 -2.15 7.40 -3.88
CA TYR A 110 -2.26 6.95 -5.26
C TYR A 110 -3.21 5.76 -5.40
N PHE A 111 -3.21 4.80 -4.46
CA PHE A 111 -4.24 3.74 -4.46
C PHE A 111 -5.65 4.32 -4.33
N ALA A 112 -5.84 5.33 -3.47
CA ALA A 112 -7.11 6.04 -3.37
C ALA A 112 -7.48 6.77 -4.69
N HIS A 113 -6.50 7.35 -5.38
CA HIS A 113 -6.69 7.96 -6.70
C HIS A 113 -7.12 6.94 -7.78
N LEU A 114 -6.65 5.69 -7.69
CA LEU A 114 -7.04 4.61 -8.61
C LEU A 114 -8.46 4.07 -8.36
N TYR A 115 -9.15 4.50 -7.28
CA TYR A 115 -10.46 3.99 -6.92
C TYR A 115 -11.53 4.08 -8.03
N PRO A 116 -11.66 5.18 -8.81
CA PRO A 116 -12.59 5.21 -9.93
C PRO A 116 -12.31 4.14 -10.98
N ALA A 117 -11.05 3.79 -11.22
CA ALA A 117 -10.68 2.71 -12.14
C ALA A 117 -11.01 1.32 -11.55
N VAL A 118 -10.80 1.13 -10.25
CA VAL A 118 -11.25 -0.08 -9.52
C VAL A 118 -12.76 -0.26 -9.65
N ASN A 119 -13.53 0.82 -9.48
CA ASN A 119 -14.98 0.81 -9.67
C ASN A 119 -15.38 0.49 -11.11
N ALA A 120 -14.67 1.03 -12.10
CA ALA A 120 -14.96 0.74 -13.51
C ALA A 120 -14.77 -0.74 -13.84
N VAL A 121 -13.72 -1.37 -13.30
CA VAL A 121 -13.46 -2.81 -13.47
C VAL A 121 -14.52 -3.67 -12.77
N THR A 122 -15.11 -3.18 -11.69
CA THR A 122 -16.13 -3.91 -10.92
C THR A 122 -17.56 -3.66 -11.38
N ALA A 123 -17.80 -2.67 -12.26
CA ALA A 123 -19.14 -2.18 -12.60
C ALA A 123 -20.05 -3.22 -13.29
N ASP A 124 -19.46 -4.09 -14.12
CA ASP A 124 -20.20 -5.12 -14.88
C ASP A 124 -20.35 -6.44 -14.13
N VAL A 125 -19.85 -6.49 -12.90
CA VAL A 125 -19.82 -7.68 -12.06
C VAL A 125 -20.71 -7.41 -10.84
N PRO A 126 -21.40 -8.41 -10.25
CA PRO A 126 -22.13 -8.25 -8.98
C PRO A 126 -21.17 -8.08 -7.76
N LEU A 127 -20.22 -7.16 -7.90
CA LEU A 127 -19.15 -6.76 -7.01
C LEU A 127 -19.24 -5.26 -6.79
N ARG A 128 -18.89 -4.79 -5.60
CA ARG A 128 -18.75 -3.36 -5.31
C ARG A 128 -17.53 -3.12 -4.43
N ALA A 129 -16.58 -2.33 -4.89
CA ALA A 129 -15.48 -1.88 -4.04
C ALA A 129 -15.97 -0.76 -3.10
N ALA A 130 -15.61 -0.87 -1.82
CA ALA A 130 -15.86 0.18 -0.83
C ALA A 130 -15.12 1.46 -1.22
N SER A 131 -15.77 2.61 -1.11
CA SER A 131 -15.09 3.89 -1.34
C SER A 131 -13.98 4.14 -0.33
N PRO A 132 -12.98 4.97 -0.61
CA PRO A 132 -11.94 5.31 0.37
C PRO A 132 -12.53 5.84 1.69
N GLU A 133 -13.60 6.64 1.60
CA GLU A 133 -14.34 7.18 2.76
C GLU A 133 -15.07 6.08 3.53
N GLU A 134 -15.75 5.18 2.81
CA GLU A 134 -16.44 4.04 3.41
C GLU A 134 -15.46 3.06 4.07
N ALA A 135 -14.34 2.76 3.41
CA ALA A 135 -13.30 1.90 3.95
C ALA A 135 -12.66 2.51 5.21
N ALA A 136 -12.47 3.84 5.26
CA ALA A 136 -12.04 4.53 6.47
C ALA A 136 -13.06 4.39 7.61
N ALA A 137 -14.35 4.66 7.34
CA ALA A 137 -15.43 4.51 8.32
C ALA A 137 -15.56 3.06 8.83
N LEU A 138 -15.38 2.07 7.95
CA LEU A 138 -15.41 0.65 8.28
C LEU A 138 -14.30 0.23 9.25
N ARG A 139 -13.09 0.75 9.06
CA ARG A 139 -11.96 0.53 9.97
C ARG A 139 -12.21 1.15 11.34
N GLU A 140 -12.80 2.34 11.37
CA GLU A 140 -13.15 3.04 12.61
C GLU A 140 -14.26 2.35 13.43
N ASN A 141 -15.06 1.48 12.82
CA ASN A 141 -16.08 0.74 13.54
C ASN A 141 -15.51 -0.36 14.48
N HIS A 142 -14.22 -0.68 14.39
CA HIS A 142 -13.52 -1.66 15.24
C HIS A 142 -14.28 -3.00 15.43
N VAL A 143 -15.03 -3.42 14.42
CA VAL A 143 -15.77 -4.69 14.45
C VAL A 143 -14.76 -5.82 14.49
N MET A 144 -14.86 -6.71 15.47
CA MET A 144 -13.92 -7.81 15.67
C MET A 144 -14.52 -9.13 15.18
N LEU A 145 -13.73 -9.91 14.44
CA LEU A 145 -14.03 -11.29 14.08
C LEU A 145 -12.85 -12.16 14.53
N GLU A 146 -13.12 -13.17 15.35
CA GLU A 146 -12.10 -14.13 15.86
C GLU A 146 -10.86 -13.46 16.50
N GLY A 147 -11.04 -12.29 17.13
CA GLY A 147 -9.96 -11.57 17.80
C GLY A 147 -9.13 -10.64 16.92
N ALA A 148 -9.48 -10.49 15.63
CA ALA A 148 -8.88 -9.51 14.72
C ALA A 148 -9.93 -8.52 14.19
N PRO A 149 -9.55 -7.29 13.79
CA PRO A 149 -10.49 -6.37 13.15
C PRO A 149 -10.99 -6.95 11.82
N LEU A 150 -12.31 -6.93 11.63
CA LEU A 150 -12.99 -7.40 10.43
C LEU A 150 -12.58 -6.56 9.21
N PHE A 151 -12.40 -5.25 9.41
CA PHE A 151 -11.92 -4.29 8.42
C PHE A 151 -10.64 -3.67 8.96
N ASP A 152 -9.53 -3.92 8.27
CA ASP A 152 -8.20 -3.50 8.73
C ASP A 152 -7.46 -2.78 7.58
N GLN A 153 -6.59 -3.44 6.82
CA GLN A 153 -5.87 -2.84 5.70
C GLN A 153 -6.41 -3.23 4.33
N GLY A 154 -6.12 -2.38 3.35
CA GLY A 154 -6.33 -2.65 1.94
C GLY A 154 -7.72 -2.33 1.42
N ASP A 155 -8.07 -2.93 0.28
CA ASP A 155 -9.36 -2.72 -0.39
C ASP A 155 -10.41 -3.72 0.10
N PHE A 156 -11.64 -3.24 0.25
CA PHE A 156 -12.78 -4.06 0.66
C PHE A 156 -13.73 -4.19 -0.53
N ILE A 157 -14.00 -5.43 -0.95
CA ILE A 157 -14.87 -5.72 -2.09
C ILE A 157 -16.07 -6.51 -1.57
N PHE A 158 -17.26 -5.93 -1.74
CA PHE A 158 -18.52 -6.53 -1.34
C PHE A 158 -19.15 -7.32 -2.49
N LEU A 159 -19.68 -8.48 -2.15
CA LEU A 159 -20.14 -9.52 -3.07
C LEU A 159 -21.62 -9.79 -2.85
N HIS A 160 -22.37 -9.87 -3.95
CA HIS A 160 -23.78 -10.27 -3.94
C HIS A 160 -23.95 -11.64 -4.62
N GLU A 161 -23.83 -11.68 -5.96
CA GLU A 161 -24.08 -12.86 -6.80
C GLU A 161 -22.91 -13.18 -7.75
N ALA A 162 -21.67 -12.94 -7.32
CA ALA A 162 -20.48 -13.19 -8.14
C ALA A 162 -20.10 -14.67 -8.23
N ARG A 163 -19.57 -15.08 -9.39
CA ARG A 163 -18.98 -16.40 -9.61
C ARG A 163 -17.48 -16.37 -9.33
N GLY A 164 -16.86 -17.53 -9.15
CA GLY A 164 -15.42 -17.63 -8.91
C GLY A 164 -14.58 -17.00 -10.03
N ALA A 165 -14.97 -17.23 -11.28
CA ALA A 165 -14.29 -16.65 -12.45
C ALA A 165 -14.31 -15.11 -12.42
N ASP A 166 -15.43 -14.52 -11.99
CA ASP A 166 -15.55 -13.07 -11.94
C ASP A 166 -14.60 -12.44 -10.89
N ALA A 167 -14.35 -13.16 -9.79
CA ALA A 167 -13.37 -12.75 -8.78
C ALA A 167 -11.92 -12.88 -9.29
N VAL A 168 -11.61 -13.92 -10.06
CA VAL A 168 -10.28 -14.09 -10.68
C VAL A 168 -10.01 -12.98 -11.69
N ASP A 169 -10.98 -12.67 -12.56
CA ASP A 169 -10.85 -11.59 -13.54
C ASP A 169 -10.62 -10.24 -12.86
N LEU A 170 -11.32 -9.97 -11.74
CA LEU A 170 -11.07 -8.78 -10.93
C LEU A 170 -9.66 -8.79 -10.32
N CYS A 171 -9.23 -9.89 -9.70
CA CYS A 171 -7.86 -9.99 -9.15
C CYS A 171 -6.79 -9.74 -10.22
N ARG A 172 -6.99 -10.26 -11.44
CA ARG A 172 -6.08 -10.03 -12.57
C ARG A 172 -6.07 -8.57 -13.00
N ALA A 173 -7.25 -7.94 -13.07
CA ALA A 173 -7.37 -6.53 -13.42
C ALA A 173 -6.75 -5.62 -12.35
N LEU A 174 -6.91 -5.93 -11.06
CA LEU A 174 -6.27 -5.21 -9.96
C LEU A 174 -4.75 -5.38 -9.95
N HIS A 175 -4.25 -6.59 -10.24
CA HIS A 175 -2.81 -6.85 -10.40
C HIS A 175 -2.20 -5.96 -11.48
N ALA A 176 -2.87 -5.82 -12.64
CA ALA A 176 -2.44 -4.92 -13.70
C ALA A 176 -2.58 -3.43 -13.34
N LEU A 177 -3.68 -3.05 -12.68
CA LEU A 177 -3.98 -1.66 -12.34
C LEU A 177 -2.97 -1.08 -11.33
N TYR A 178 -2.55 -1.88 -10.35
CA TYR A 178 -1.57 -1.46 -9.34
C TYR A 178 -0.11 -1.57 -9.79
N ARG A 179 0.10 -2.04 -11.03
CA ARG A 179 1.42 -2.16 -11.67
C ARG A 179 1.40 -1.54 -13.06
N PRO A 180 1.10 -0.24 -13.18
CA PRO A 180 1.07 0.41 -14.48
C PRO A 180 2.44 0.22 -15.14
N GLN A 181 2.44 -0.29 -16.38
CA GLN A 181 3.65 -0.59 -17.14
C GLN A 181 4.59 -1.64 -16.49
N GLY A 182 4.08 -2.43 -15.53
CA GLY A 182 4.88 -3.38 -14.76
C GLY A 182 5.76 -2.75 -13.67
N ASP A 183 5.53 -1.48 -13.32
CA ASP A 183 6.23 -0.81 -12.23
C ASP A 183 5.59 -1.16 -10.88
N ASP A 184 6.41 -1.65 -9.95
CA ASP A 184 6.00 -2.17 -8.65
C ASP A 184 6.25 -1.18 -7.50
N THR A 185 6.66 0.05 -7.80
CA THR A 185 7.04 1.03 -6.79
C THR A 185 5.91 1.28 -5.80
N LEU A 186 4.65 1.38 -6.26
CA LEU A 186 3.49 1.53 -5.35
C LEU A 186 3.39 0.37 -4.35
N LEU A 187 3.45 -0.87 -4.85
CA LEU A 187 3.39 -2.06 -4.01
C LEU A 187 4.62 -2.17 -3.10
N THR A 188 5.77 -1.68 -3.52
CA THR A 188 7.00 -1.72 -2.72
C THR A 188 6.89 -0.78 -1.52
N GLU A 189 6.50 0.47 -1.76
CA GLU A 189 6.42 1.51 -0.72
C GLU A 189 5.23 1.31 0.22
N ALA A 190 4.16 0.64 -0.22
CA ALA A 190 3.02 0.27 0.63
C ALA A 190 3.15 -1.11 1.29
N HIS A 191 4.27 -1.82 1.08
CA HIS A 191 4.47 -3.20 1.56
C HIS A 191 3.42 -4.20 1.07
N GLY A 192 3.00 -4.04 -0.18
CA GLY A 192 1.97 -4.81 -0.86
C GLY A 192 0.59 -4.15 -0.76
N ARG A 193 -0.40 -4.80 -1.35
CA ARG A 193 -1.80 -4.41 -1.23
C ARG A 193 -2.65 -5.62 -0.87
N ARG A 194 -3.43 -5.47 0.19
CA ARG A 194 -4.39 -6.47 0.63
C ARG A 194 -5.75 -6.18 0.00
N ILE A 195 -6.43 -7.20 -0.50
CA ILE A 195 -7.76 -7.10 -1.06
C ILE A 195 -8.63 -8.13 -0.37
N THR A 196 -9.62 -7.69 0.41
CA THR A 196 -10.49 -8.61 1.14
C THR A 196 -11.89 -8.60 0.54
N PHE A 197 -12.35 -9.80 0.22
CA PHE A 197 -13.66 -10.07 -0.35
C PHE A 197 -14.65 -10.41 0.76
N TYR A 198 -15.81 -9.76 0.74
CA TYR A 198 -16.85 -9.92 1.74
C TYR A 198 -18.18 -10.27 1.11
N TYR A 199 -18.88 -11.24 1.67
CA TYR A 199 -20.30 -11.46 1.38
C TYR A 199 -21.13 -10.48 2.22
N LEU A 200 -21.98 -9.70 1.54
CA LEU A 200 -22.98 -8.86 2.20
C LEU A 200 -24.38 -9.30 1.71
N PRO A 201 -25.30 -9.74 2.60
CA PRO A 201 -26.63 -10.16 2.20
C PRO A 201 -27.45 -8.99 1.62
N GLU A 202 -28.22 -9.24 0.56
CA GLU A 202 -29.10 -8.24 -0.05
C GLU A 202 -30.03 -7.57 0.99
N GLY A 203 -30.23 -6.26 0.86
CA GLY A 203 -31.09 -5.46 1.75
C GLY A 203 -30.48 -5.14 3.12
N THR A 204 -29.20 -5.43 3.32
CA THR A 204 -28.48 -5.10 4.56
C THR A 204 -27.58 -3.89 4.37
N GLU A 205 -27.93 -2.75 4.98
CA GLU A 205 -27.06 -1.56 5.01
C GLU A 205 -25.97 -1.64 6.10
N GLU A 206 -26.12 -2.54 7.08
CA GLU A 206 -25.12 -2.73 8.13
C GLU A 206 -23.92 -3.55 7.63
N GLN A 207 -22.85 -2.86 7.24
CA GLN A 207 -21.60 -3.50 6.81
C GLN A 207 -20.93 -4.34 7.90
N ALA A 208 -21.26 -4.14 9.18
CA ALA A 208 -20.87 -5.03 10.29
C ALA A 208 -21.41 -6.47 10.12
N ARG A 209 -22.37 -6.66 9.21
CA ARG A 209 -22.88 -7.98 8.79
C ARG A 209 -22.12 -8.58 7.62
N ALA A 210 -21.03 -7.98 7.17
CA ALA A 210 -20.16 -8.60 6.20
C ALA A 210 -19.57 -9.93 6.74
N VAL A 211 -19.40 -10.92 5.87
CA VAL A 211 -18.67 -12.16 6.19
C VAL A 211 -17.46 -12.26 5.25
N PRO A 212 -16.23 -12.34 5.77
CA PRO A 212 -15.05 -12.41 4.93
C PRO A 212 -14.98 -13.76 4.21
N ILE A 213 -14.75 -13.71 2.91
CA ILE A 213 -14.71 -14.87 2.02
C ILE A 213 -13.27 -15.31 1.85
N MET A 214 -12.45 -14.38 1.39
CA MET A 214 -11.06 -14.57 0.99
C MET A 214 -10.31 -13.25 1.08
N THR A 215 -9.03 -13.34 1.39
CA THR A 215 -8.09 -12.23 1.23
C THR A 215 -7.09 -12.59 0.14
N PHE A 216 -6.91 -11.66 -0.80
CA PHE A 216 -5.95 -11.73 -1.87
C PHE A 216 -4.84 -10.69 -1.63
N TYR A 217 -3.59 -11.09 -1.80
CA TYR A 217 -2.43 -10.24 -1.58
C TYR A 217 -1.67 -9.99 -2.88
N LEU A 218 -1.39 -8.73 -3.15
CA LEU A 218 -0.52 -8.29 -4.22
C LEU A 218 0.80 -7.82 -3.62
N ARG A 219 1.94 -8.42 -4.00
CA ARG A 219 3.27 -7.99 -3.52
C ARG A 219 4.15 -7.53 -4.67
N ALA A 220 5.08 -6.64 -4.36
CA ALA A 220 6.10 -6.20 -5.31
C ALA A 220 6.98 -7.37 -5.78
N GLY A 221 7.45 -7.32 -7.02
CA GLY A 221 8.31 -8.36 -7.62
C GLY A 221 7.59 -9.65 -8.05
N GLU A 222 6.31 -9.83 -7.71
CA GLU A 222 5.53 -11.01 -8.14
C GLU A 222 4.86 -10.79 -9.51
N ASP A 223 5.18 -11.63 -10.50
CA ASP A 223 4.35 -11.71 -11.71
C ASP A 223 2.99 -12.36 -11.40
N TRP A 224 2.11 -12.48 -12.39
CA TRP A 224 0.77 -13.02 -12.16
C TRP A 224 0.78 -14.49 -11.69
N ALA A 225 1.68 -15.31 -12.24
CA ALA A 225 1.79 -16.72 -11.86
C ALA A 225 2.25 -16.86 -10.41
N GLN A 226 3.26 -16.08 -10.01
CA GLN A 226 3.74 -16.03 -8.64
C GLN A 226 2.68 -15.47 -7.69
N THR A 227 1.96 -14.44 -8.10
CA THR A 227 0.85 -13.86 -7.32
C THR A 227 -0.19 -14.94 -7.04
N LEU A 228 -0.62 -15.70 -8.05
CA LEU A 228 -1.58 -16.80 -7.87
C LEU A 228 -1.05 -17.88 -6.93
N TYR A 229 0.23 -18.25 -7.08
CA TYR A 229 0.89 -19.26 -6.25
C TYR A 229 1.06 -18.84 -4.77
N GLU A 230 1.17 -17.55 -4.49
CA GLU A 230 1.29 -17.06 -3.10
C GLU A 230 -0.08 -16.80 -2.45
N ASN A 231 -1.17 -17.02 -3.19
CA ASN A 231 -2.54 -16.83 -2.74
C ASN A 231 -3.30 -18.16 -2.59
N PRO A 232 -4.39 -18.21 -1.80
CA PRO A 232 -5.09 -19.46 -1.50
C PRO A 232 -5.67 -20.17 -2.74
N GLY A 233 -5.88 -21.48 -2.63
CA GLY A 233 -6.74 -22.24 -3.53
C GLY A 233 -6.09 -23.42 -4.25
N HIS A 234 -4.77 -23.52 -4.25
CA HIS A 234 -4.04 -24.54 -5.03
C HIS A 234 -3.18 -25.46 -4.14
N ALA A 235 -2.74 -26.59 -4.70
CA ALA A 235 -1.83 -27.53 -4.05
C ALA A 235 -0.37 -27.12 -4.27
N SER A 236 0.53 -27.54 -3.36
CA SER A 236 1.94 -27.19 -3.47
C SER A 236 2.57 -27.70 -4.77
N GLY A 237 3.36 -26.84 -5.42
CA GLY A 237 4.10 -27.18 -6.64
C GLY A 237 3.35 -27.01 -7.97
N GLU A 238 2.08 -26.57 -7.95
CA GLU A 238 1.38 -26.19 -9.19
C GLU A 238 2.01 -24.94 -9.82
N ARG A 239 2.19 -24.95 -11.15
CA ARG A 239 2.81 -23.85 -11.91
C ARG A 239 2.06 -23.48 -13.18
N ASP A 240 1.05 -24.25 -13.57
CA ASP A 240 0.19 -23.90 -14.69
C ASP A 240 -0.75 -22.76 -14.29
N VAL A 241 -0.60 -21.61 -14.94
CA VAL A 241 -1.39 -20.40 -14.68
C VAL A 241 -2.88 -20.65 -14.86
N ALA A 242 -3.29 -21.37 -15.90
CA ALA A 242 -4.72 -21.61 -16.15
C ALA A 242 -5.33 -22.46 -15.04
N LEU A 243 -4.58 -23.45 -14.56
CA LEU A 243 -5.02 -24.30 -13.44
C LEU A 243 -5.01 -23.52 -12.12
N LEU A 244 -4.02 -22.66 -11.87
CA LEU A 244 -4.01 -21.80 -10.68
C LEU A 244 -5.21 -20.85 -10.65
N GLU A 245 -5.60 -20.30 -11.80
CA GLU A 245 -6.81 -19.47 -11.94
C GLU A 245 -8.10 -20.26 -11.68
N GLU A 246 -8.22 -21.46 -12.25
CA GLU A 246 -9.35 -22.36 -12.00
C GLU A 246 -9.47 -22.70 -10.50
N ARG A 247 -8.34 -23.00 -9.85
CA ARG A 247 -8.27 -23.31 -8.42
C ARG A 247 -8.64 -22.13 -7.53
N LEU A 248 -8.22 -20.92 -7.89
CA LEU A 248 -8.63 -19.70 -7.18
C LEU A 248 -10.13 -19.47 -7.31
N ALA A 249 -10.71 -19.68 -8.51
CA ALA A 249 -12.15 -19.58 -8.74
C ALA A 249 -12.94 -20.61 -7.91
N GLU A 250 -12.53 -21.88 -7.92
CA GLU A 250 -13.15 -22.95 -7.12
C GLU A 250 -13.08 -22.64 -5.62
N TYR A 251 -11.91 -22.20 -5.13
CA TYR A 251 -11.72 -21.81 -3.74
C TYR A 251 -12.69 -20.70 -3.35
N PHE A 252 -12.80 -19.66 -4.19
CA PHE A 252 -13.71 -18.56 -3.95
C PHE A 252 -15.17 -19.03 -3.85
N GLU A 253 -15.63 -19.89 -4.75
CA GLU A 253 -17.01 -20.40 -4.73
C GLU A 253 -17.33 -21.22 -3.49
N VAL A 254 -16.40 -22.08 -3.06
CA VAL A 254 -16.52 -22.85 -1.82
C VAL A 254 -16.67 -21.92 -0.62
N ARG A 255 -15.84 -20.87 -0.55
CA ARG A 255 -15.87 -19.89 0.53
C ARG A 255 -17.15 -19.04 0.50
N LEU A 256 -17.61 -18.63 -0.67
CA LEU A 256 -18.87 -17.87 -0.83
C LEU A 256 -20.07 -18.71 -0.38
N LYS A 257 -20.12 -19.99 -0.77
CA LYS A 257 -21.18 -20.92 -0.33
C LYS A 257 -21.18 -21.09 1.19
N ALA A 258 -20.01 -21.22 1.81
CA ALA A 258 -19.87 -21.30 3.26
C ALA A 258 -20.34 -20.00 3.95
N ALA A 259 -19.98 -18.83 3.43
CA ALA A 259 -20.43 -17.54 3.94
C ALA A 259 -21.96 -17.38 3.84
N LYS A 260 -22.55 -17.74 2.70
CA LYS A 260 -24.02 -17.74 2.51
C LYS A 260 -24.72 -18.68 3.51
N ALA A 261 -24.17 -19.87 3.75
CA ALA A 261 -24.72 -20.82 4.73
C ALA A 261 -24.62 -20.27 6.17
N TYR A 262 -23.46 -19.73 6.55
CA TYR A 262 -23.24 -19.14 7.86
C TYR A 262 -24.27 -18.04 8.18
N VAL A 263 -24.50 -17.12 7.24
CA VAL A 263 -25.51 -16.06 7.39
C VAL A 263 -26.91 -16.65 7.57
N ARG A 264 -27.29 -17.67 6.78
CA ARG A 264 -28.62 -18.30 6.89
C ARG A 264 -28.85 -18.99 8.24
N GLU A 265 -27.80 -19.58 8.82
CA GLU A 265 -27.89 -20.34 10.08
C GLU A 265 -27.82 -19.46 11.32
N HIS A 266 -27.03 -18.39 11.29
CA HIS A 266 -26.69 -17.59 12.49
C HIS A 266 -27.38 -16.23 12.55
N ARG A 267 -28.21 -15.87 11.56
CA ARG A 267 -28.85 -14.54 11.49
C ARG A 267 -30.35 -14.56 11.15
N LYS A 268 -31.10 -15.49 11.74
CA LYS A 268 -32.57 -15.39 11.86
C LYS A 268 -32.96 -14.37 12.93
#